data_AF-A0A372RQF9-F1
#
_entry.id   AF-A0A372RQF9-F1
#
_cell.length_a   1.000
_cell.length_b   1.000
_cell.length_c   1.000
_cell.angle_alpha   90.00
_cell.angle_beta   90.00
_cell.angle_gamma   90.00
#
_symmetry.space_group_name_H-M   'P 1'
#
loop_
_entity.id
_entity.type
_entity.pdbx_description
1 polymer ?
#
loop_
_entity_poly.entity_id
_entity_poly.type
_entity_poly.pdbx_seq_one_letter_code
_entity_poly.pdbx_strand_id
1 'polypeptide(L)'
;MYLILEIRQFIYDPTKWIQDIGNILVLFVYIFPICTSIWCLHENDHEKIIPYITFSCLLLNLKLISFFRIFENYDAYYTIVVRIAKRVMFFFVYFIMIILTSFAFAFHILLSPKMNYSLDERIINDDPNNPWNMAPTYQVFDNETSTDSNLFFLQKPDENTNMFTTFSTSFFATCLLLTGDTSSFYNWSYEDNPTLMILLILFAFIMAIYILNVFITLFSEAISDHDGSFLVTRAEYLAKIELFYLLPHQRRWKEWFPEVIYYHANVDETRKKVREMIDNRDWKTNEFPEMKIKLLKKLNIDDYITNEPVDEFTLRKVLKEMKN
;
A
#
# COMPACT_ATOMS: atom_id res chain seq x y z
N MET A 1 -1.17 4.59 26.29
CA MET A 1 0.04 3.72 26.35
C MET A 1 0.79 3.70 25.03
N TYR A 2 0.18 3.35 23.90
CA TYR A 2 0.85 3.30 22.59
C TYR A 2 1.45 4.64 22.11
N LEU A 3 0.75 5.76 22.32
CA LEU A 3 1.23 7.10 21.95
C LEU A 3 2.55 7.48 22.63
N ILE A 4 2.74 7.06 23.89
CA ILE A 4 3.98 7.29 24.66
C ILE A 4 5.15 6.51 24.04
N LEU A 5 4.89 5.31 23.51
CA LEU A 5 5.91 4.49 22.86
C LEU A 5 6.35 5.10 21.52
N GLU A 6 5.40 5.63 20.74
CA GLU A 6 5.70 6.37 19.50
C GLU A 6 6.51 7.64 19.79
N ILE A 7 6.13 8.41 20.82
CA ILE A 7 6.88 9.60 21.24
C ILE A 7 8.30 9.22 21.66
N ARG A 8 8.51 8.10 22.37
CA ARG A 8 9.85 7.63 22.73
C ARG A 8 10.69 7.24 21.51
N GLN A 9 10.09 6.65 20.48
CA GLN A 9 10.79 6.34 19.23
C GLN A 9 11.17 7.62 18.48
N PHE A 10 10.26 8.59 18.42
CA PHE A 10 10.51 9.89 17.81
C PHE A 10 11.65 10.67 18.50
N ILE A 11 11.71 10.64 19.83
CA ILE A 11 12.78 11.30 20.60
C ILE A 11 14.14 10.65 20.33
N TYR A 12 14.18 9.33 20.16
CA TYR A 12 15.43 8.60 19.96
C TYR A 12 16.06 8.86 18.58
N ASP A 13 15.24 8.83 17.52
CA ASP A 13 15.69 9.15 16.16
C ASP A 13 14.55 9.79 15.34
N PRO A 14 14.42 11.12 15.37
CA PRO A 14 13.33 11.80 14.70
C PRO A 14 13.43 11.68 13.17
N THR A 15 14.67 11.65 12.63
CA THR A 15 14.91 11.59 11.19
C THR A 15 14.45 10.27 10.60
N LYS A 16 14.85 9.15 11.22
CA LYS A 16 14.43 7.82 10.82
C LYS A 16 12.95 7.58 11.08
N TRP A 17 12.40 8.15 12.16
CA TRP A 17 10.99 8.01 12.48
C TRP A 17 10.08 8.70 11.45
N ILE A 18 10.42 9.93 11.01
CA ILE A 18 9.65 10.68 9.99
C ILE A 18 9.73 9.99 8.62
N GLN A 19 10.83 9.31 8.29
CA GLN A 19 10.95 8.59 7.03
C GLN A 19 10.09 7.33 6.96
N ASP A 20 9.64 6.78 8.10
CA ASP A 20 8.74 5.63 8.12
C ASP A 20 7.26 6.06 8.06
N ILE A 21 6.67 5.99 6.86
CA ILE A 21 5.25 6.28 6.62
C ILE A 21 4.31 5.45 7.50
N GLY A 22 4.73 4.24 7.88
CA GLY A 22 3.94 3.41 8.80
C GLY A 22 3.74 4.08 10.16
N ASN A 23 4.77 4.73 10.68
CA ASN A 23 4.71 5.43 11.96
C ASN A 23 3.84 6.69 11.88
N ILE A 24 3.94 7.43 10.78
CA ILE A 24 3.09 8.61 10.51
C ILE A 24 1.62 8.20 10.45
N LEU A 25 1.28 7.12 9.74
CA LEU A 25 -0.08 6.60 9.67
C LEU A 25 -0.59 6.17 11.04
N VAL A 26 0.23 5.47 11.84
CA VAL A 26 -0.15 5.06 13.20
C VAL A 26 -0.44 6.27 14.08
N LEU A 27 0.40 7.30 14.02
CA LEU A 27 0.22 8.55 14.75
C LEU A 27 -1.07 9.26 14.32
N PHE A 28 -1.30 9.40 13.01
CA PHE A 28 -2.50 10.00 12.45
C PHE A 28 -3.78 9.31 12.92
N VAL A 29 -3.80 7.97 12.87
CA VAL A 29 -4.95 7.17 13.32
C VAL A 29 -5.26 7.34 14.81
N TYR A 30 -4.28 7.74 15.64
CA TYR A 30 -4.53 8.04 17.05
C TYR A 30 -4.88 9.52 17.29
N ILE A 31 -4.18 10.45 16.64
CA ILE A 31 -4.41 11.89 16.82
C ILE A 31 -5.78 12.29 16.28
N PHE A 32 -6.16 11.78 15.10
CA PHE A 32 -7.39 12.18 14.44
C PHE A 32 -8.63 11.93 15.34
N PRO A 33 -8.87 10.72 15.90
CA PRO A 33 -9.96 10.49 16.86
C PRO A 33 -9.88 11.32 18.15
N ILE A 34 -8.67 11.65 18.63
CA ILE A 34 -8.52 12.48 19.82
C ILE A 34 -8.96 13.91 19.51
N CYS A 35 -8.49 14.49 18.41
CA CYS A 35 -8.91 15.82 17.96
C CYS A 35 -10.41 15.88 17.72
N THR A 36 -11.00 14.86 17.09
CA THR A 36 -12.45 14.83 16.86
C THR A 36 -13.22 14.69 18.17
N SER A 37 -12.72 13.94 19.15
CA SER A 37 -13.35 13.88 20.49
C SER A 37 -13.31 15.23 21.23
N ILE A 38 -12.20 15.98 21.12
CA ILE A 38 -12.07 17.32 21.73
C ILE A 38 -13.01 18.30 21.03
N TRP A 39 -13.05 18.26 19.70
CA TRP A 39 -13.96 19.10 18.93
C TRP A 39 -15.43 18.77 19.24
N CYS A 40 -15.75 17.48 19.40
CA CYS A 40 -17.08 17.02 19.80
C CYS A 40 -17.54 17.59 21.17
N LEU A 41 -16.61 17.94 22.05
CA LEU A 41 -16.92 18.57 23.34
C LEU A 41 -17.10 20.08 23.26
N HIS A 42 -16.56 20.74 22.23
CA HIS A 42 -16.58 22.19 22.08
C HIS A 42 -17.73 22.67 21.18
N GLU A 43 -18.09 21.89 20.17
CA GLU A 43 -19.07 22.25 19.16
C GLU A 43 -20.45 21.69 19.52
N ASN A 44 -21.46 22.57 19.60
CA ASN A 44 -22.85 22.18 19.91
C ASN A 44 -23.63 21.69 18.68
N ASP A 45 -23.11 21.92 17.48
CA ASP A 45 -23.75 21.53 16.23
C ASP A 45 -23.35 20.10 15.84
N HIS A 46 -24.16 19.13 16.24
CA HIS A 46 -23.90 17.72 16.00
C HIS A 46 -23.82 17.37 14.51
N GLU A 47 -24.51 18.08 13.60
CA GLU A 47 -24.52 17.75 12.18
C GLU A 47 -23.16 17.95 11.52
N LYS A 48 -22.43 19.00 11.89
CA LYS A 48 -21.09 19.27 11.37
C LYS A 48 -20.04 18.27 11.83
N ILE A 49 -20.26 17.61 12.96
CA ILE A 49 -19.28 16.74 13.62
C ILE A 49 -19.40 15.28 13.11
N ILE A 50 -20.60 14.87 12.67
CA ILE A 50 -20.89 13.50 12.20
C ILE A 50 -19.87 12.98 11.17
N PRO A 51 -19.46 13.72 10.12
CA PRO A 51 -18.47 13.24 9.16
C PRO A 51 -17.14 12.89 9.83
N TYR A 52 -16.67 13.74 10.76
CA TYR A 52 -15.41 13.55 11.46
C TYR A 52 -15.45 12.35 12.41
N ILE A 53 -16.58 12.15 13.11
CA ILE A 53 -16.81 10.95 13.94
C ILE A 53 -16.79 9.69 13.05
N THR A 54 -17.43 9.75 11.88
CA THR A 54 -17.51 8.64 10.92
C THR A 54 -16.11 8.23 10.46
N PHE A 55 -15.29 9.18 10.00
CA PHE A 55 -13.91 8.92 9.63
C PHE A 55 -13.06 8.44 10.81
N SER A 56 -13.26 8.99 12.00
CA SER A 56 -12.53 8.56 13.20
C SER A 56 -12.82 7.10 13.54
N CYS A 57 -14.09 6.71 13.49
CA CYS A 57 -14.53 5.34 13.75
C CYS A 57 -13.98 4.39 12.68
N LEU A 58 -14.06 4.76 11.40
CA LEU A 58 -13.49 3.97 10.30
C LEU A 58 -11.99 3.75 10.47
N LEU A 59 -11.22 4.79 10.76
CA LEU A 59 -9.77 4.71 10.95
C LEU A 59 -9.40 3.81 12.13
N LEU A 60 -10.13 3.91 13.25
CA LEU A 60 -9.94 3.04 14.41
C LEU A 60 -10.30 1.58 14.12
N ASN A 61 -11.37 1.34 13.35
CA ASN A 61 -11.76 -0.01 12.95
C ASN A 61 -10.75 -0.64 11.99
N LEU A 62 -10.24 0.12 11.01
CA LEU A 62 -9.17 -0.35 10.11
C LEU A 62 -7.88 -0.67 10.87
N LYS A 63 -7.58 0.07 11.94
CA LYS A 63 -6.45 -0.24 12.82
C LYS A 63 -6.56 -1.62 13.45
N LEU A 64 -7.77 -2.14 13.64
CA LEU A 64 -7.96 -3.47 14.21
C LEU A 64 -7.28 -4.56 13.38
N ILE A 65 -7.12 -4.33 12.07
CA ILE A 65 -6.39 -5.21 11.16
C ILE A 65 -4.94 -5.40 11.63
N SER A 66 -4.29 -4.35 12.14
CA SER A 66 -2.91 -4.44 12.64
C SER A 66 -2.79 -5.29 13.92
N PHE A 67 -3.87 -5.52 14.67
CA PHE A 67 -3.84 -6.44 15.82
C PHE A 67 -3.80 -7.92 15.40
N PHE A 68 -4.24 -8.27 14.18
CA PHE A 68 -4.09 -9.64 13.67
C PHE A 68 -2.63 -10.07 13.55
N ARG A 69 -1.66 -9.13 13.62
CA ARG A 69 -0.22 -9.43 13.73
C ARG A 69 0.14 -10.33 14.93
N ILE A 70 -0.71 -10.40 15.97
CA ILE A 70 -0.48 -11.27 17.12
C ILE A 70 -0.56 -12.76 16.72
N PHE A 71 -1.30 -13.09 15.67
CA PHE A 71 -1.42 -14.45 15.17
C PHE A 71 -0.30 -14.75 14.17
N GLU A 72 0.47 -15.81 14.44
CA GLU A 72 1.66 -16.19 13.67
C GLU A 72 1.36 -16.41 12.18
N ASN A 73 0.22 -17.03 11.84
CA ASN A 73 -0.20 -17.22 10.46
C ASN A 73 -0.42 -15.89 9.72
N TYR A 74 -0.99 -14.88 10.39
CA TYR A 74 -1.31 -13.60 9.78
C TYR A 74 -0.10 -12.65 9.73
N ASP A 75 0.85 -12.78 10.66
CA ASP A 75 2.08 -11.98 10.71
C ASP A 75 2.93 -12.14 9.43
N ALA A 76 3.07 -13.37 8.92
CA ALA A 76 3.80 -13.64 7.69
C ALA A 76 3.16 -12.94 6.48
N TYR A 77 1.86 -13.12 6.26
CA TYR A 77 1.15 -12.46 5.17
C TYR A 77 1.13 -10.94 5.30
N TYR A 78 0.92 -10.42 6.51
CA TYR A 78 0.92 -8.99 6.77
C TYR A 78 2.28 -8.36 6.48
N THR A 79 3.36 -9.00 6.90
CA THR A 79 4.73 -8.53 6.66
C THR A 79 5.04 -8.46 5.16
N ILE A 80 4.61 -9.46 4.38
CA ILE A 80 4.74 -9.48 2.93
C ILE A 80 3.96 -8.32 2.30
N VAL A 81 2.67 -8.17 2.65
CA VAL A 81 1.80 -7.10 2.11
C VAL A 81 2.36 -5.71 2.40
N VAL A 82 2.78 -5.44 3.64
CA VAL A 82 3.34 -4.13 4.03
C VAL A 82 4.68 -3.85 3.34
N ARG A 83 5.54 -4.85 3.20
CA ARG A 83 6.84 -4.71 2.52
C ARG A 83 6.64 -4.34 1.05
N ILE A 84 5.77 -5.08 0.38
CA ILE A 84 5.39 -4.83 -1.01
C ILE A 84 4.80 -3.42 -1.13
N ALA A 85 3.85 -3.06 -0.27
CA ALA A 85 3.25 -1.73 -0.25
C ALA A 85 4.31 -0.63 -0.08
N LYS A 86 5.25 -0.75 0.86
CA LYS A 86 6.29 0.28 1.07
C LYS A 86 7.19 0.48 -0.14
N ARG A 87 7.57 -0.59 -0.85
CA ARG A 87 8.51 -0.54 -1.97
C ARG A 87 7.85 0.00 -3.25
N VAL A 88 6.60 -0.40 -3.48
CA VAL A 88 5.90 -0.19 -4.74
C VAL A 88 4.99 1.05 -4.64
N MET A 89 4.22 1.22 -3.57
CA MET A 89 3.08 2.17 -3.53
C MET A 89 3.40 3.59 -4.01
N PHE A 90 4.54 4.20 -3.66
CA PHE A 90 4.84 5.59 -4.05
C PHE A 90 4.93 5.80 -5.55
N PHE A 91 5.71 4.98 -6.24
CA PHE A 91 5.89 5.11 -7.68
C PHE A 91 4.56 4.89 -8.41
N PHE A 92 3.80 3.88 -7.98
CA PHE A 92 2.56 3.53 -8.67
C PHE A 92 1.45 4.54 -8.40
N VAL A 93 1.26 4.98 -7.16
CA VAL A 93 0.26 6.03 -6.83
C VAL A 93 0.55 7.31 -7.60
N TYR A 94 1.82 7.75 -7.64
CA TYR A 94 2.19 8.97 -8.38
C TYR A 94 1.88 8.85 -9.88
N PHE A 95 2.22 7.71 -10.49
CA PHE A 95 1.95 7.48 -11.90
C PHE A 95 0.44 7.41 -12.23
N ILE A 96 -0.36 6.72 -11.40
CA ILE A 96 -1.84 6.71 -11.53
C ILE A 96 -2.39 8.13 -11.42
N MET A 97 -1.91 8.92 -10.46
CA MET A 97 -2.40 10.29 -10.27
C MET A 97 -2.11 11.18 -11.47
N ILE A 98 -0.95 11.03 -12.13
CA ILE A 98 -0.65 11.75 -13.36
C ILE A 98 -1.65 11.35 -14.46
N ILE A 99 -1.86 10.06 -14.70
CA ILE A 99 -2.78 9.60 -15.75
C ILE A 99 -4.20 10.11 -15.47
N LEU A 100 -4.72 9.92 -14.26
CA LEU A 100 -6.06 10.36 -13.88
C LEU A 100 -6.22 11.87 -14.07
N THR A 101 -5.22 12.66 -13.65
CA THR A 101 -5.24 14.12 -13.81
C THR A 101 -5.25 14.51 -15.29
N SER A 102 -4.40 13.90 -16.12
CA SER A 102 -4.33 14.18 -17.55
C SER A 102 -5.63 13.86 -18.28
N PHE A 103 -6.24 12.70 -18.00
CA PHE A 103 -7.51 12.32 -18.60
C PHE A 103 -8.69 13.15 -18.06
N ALA A 104 -8.70 13.46 -16.76
CA ALA A 104 -9.71 14.35 -16.17
C ALA A 104 -9.67 15.75 -16.82
N PHE A 105 -8.49 16.28 -17.13
CA PHE A 105 -8.37 17.52 -17.89
C PHE A 105 -8.92 17.37 -19.31
N ALA A 106 -8.59 16.28 -20.02
CA ALA A 106 -9.08 16.04 -21.36
C ALA A 106 -10.61 15.91 -21.42
N PHE A 107 -11.20 15.14 -20.50
CA PHE A 107 -12.66 14.99 -20.38
C PHE A 107 -13.32 16.32 -20.00
N HIS A 108 -12.74 17.07 -19.06
CA HIS A 108 -13.26 18.38 -18.68
C HIS A 108 -13.30 19.33 -19.88
N ILE A 109 -12.23 19.42 -20.67
CA ILE A 109 -12.20 20.29 -21.85
C ILE A 109 -13.24 19.87 -22.90
N LEU A 110 -13.47 18.56 -23.07
CA LEU A 110 -14.37 18.04 -24.08
C LEU A 110 -15.86 18.16 -23.67
N LEU A 111 -16.17 17.89 -22.41
CA LEU A 111 -17.54 17.69 -21.90
C LEU A 111 -18.05 18.85 -21.03
N SER A 112 -17.21 19.85 -20.75
CA SER A 112 -17.63 21.06 -20.06
C SER A 112 -18.57 21.90 -20.97
N PRO A 113 -19.62 22.52 -20.39
CA PRO A 113 -20.43 23.49 -21.10
C PRO A 113 -19.57 24.71 -21.49
N LYS A 114 -19.68 25.10 -22.75
CA LYS A 114 -19.01 26.25 -23.36
C LYS A 114 -19.75 27.56 -23.09
N MET A 115 -21.07 27.46 -22.88
CA MET A 115 -21.95 28.60 -22.62
C MET A 115 -22.33 28.65 -21.13
N ASN A 116 -22.63 29.85 -20.64
CA ASN A 116 -23.15 30.01 -19.28
C ASN A 116 -24.50 29.30 -19.14
N TYR A 117 -24.66 28.58 -18.03
CA TYR A 117 -25.90 27.91 -17.64
C TYR A 117 -26.21 28.22 -16.17
N SER A 118 -27.48 28.10 -15.81
CA SER A 118 -27.97 28.18 -14.42
C SER A 118 -28.79 26.93 -14.16
N LEU A 119 -28.68 26.31 -12.98
CA LEU A 119 -29.54 25.18 -12.63
C LEU A 119 -30.95 25.61 -12.21
N ASP A 120 -31.14 26.88 -11.82
CA ASP A 120 -32.42 27.37 -11.33
C ASP A 120 -33.34 27.89 -12.43
N GLU A 121 -32.74 28.40 -13.51
CA GLU A 121 -33.45 28.90 -14.67
C GLU A 121 -33.12 28.05 -15.88
N ARG A 122 -34.16 27.60 -16.58
CA ARG A 122 -34.00 26.82 -17.81
C ARG A 122 -33.45 27.71 -18.92
N ILE A 123 -32.19 27.49 -19.27
CA ILE A 123 -31.53 28.14 -20.40
C ILE A 123 -31.27 27.06 -21.45
N ILE A 124 -32.06 27.09 -22.52
CA ILE A 124 -31.85 26.23 -23.69
C ILE A 124 -30.92 26.99 -24.63
N ASN A 125 -29.77 26.40 -24.93
CA ASN A 125 -28.80 26.91 -25.89
C ASN A 125 -28.36 25.77 -26.81
N ASP A 126 -27.64 26.10 -27.89
CA ASP A 126 -27.14 25.12 -28.85
C ASP A 126 -25.90 24.35 -28.32
N ASP A 127 -25.60 24.45 -27.03
CA ASP A 127 -24.47 23.76 -26.42
C ASP A 127 -24.87 22.33 -26.02
N PRO A 128 -24.32 21.28 -26.66
CA PRO A 128 -24.66 19.91 -26.32
C PRO A 128 -24.24 19.54 -24.89
N ASN A 129 -23.29 20.27 -24.30
CA ASN A 129 -22.77 20.01 -22.97
C ASN A 129 -23.56 20.69 -21.83
N ASN A 130 -24.63 21.44 -22.16
CA ASN A 130 -25.47 22.10 -21.16
C ASN A 130 -26.33 21.06 -20.40
N PRO A 131 -26.32 21.05 -19.05
CA PRO A 131 -27.13 20.14 -18.24
C PRO A 131 -28.61 20.11 -18.60
N TRP A 132 -29.19 21.24 -19.04
CA TRP A 132 -30.60 21.30 -19.46
C TRP A 132 -30.91 20.54 -20.76
N ASN A 133 -29.91 20.37 -21.63
CA ASN A 133 -30.05 19.60 -22.86
C ASN A 133 -29.85 18.10 -22.62
N MET A 134 -29.17 17.73 -21.52
CA MET A 134 -28.95 16.34 -21.10
C MET A 134 -30.05 15.80 -20.20
N ALA A 135 -30.80 16.67 -19.54
CA ALA A 135 -31.82 16.28 -18.58
C ALA A 135 -32.85 15.35 -19.23
N PRO A 136 -33.24 14.23 -18.58
CA PRO A 136 -34.17 13.29 -19.16
C PRO A 136 -35.53 13.94 -19.37
N THR A 137 -36.10 13.66 -20.53
CA THR A 137 -37.43 14.12 -20.93
C THR A 137 -38.37 12.93 -20.98
N TYR A 138 -39.45 13.00 -20.21
CA TYR A 138 -40.43 11.92 -20.12
C TYR A 138 -41.66 12.32 -20.90
N GLN A 139 -41.90 11.64 -22.01
CA GLN A 139 -43.15 11.80 -22.77
C GLN A 139 -44.27 11.03 -22.07
N VAL A 140 -45.42 11.69 -21.87
CA VAL A 140 -46.61 11.04 -21.33
C VAL A 140 -47.36 10.39 -22.49
N PHE A 141 -47.45 9.06 -22.48
CA PHE A 141 -48.29 8.31 -23.41
C PHE A 141 -49.61 7.97 -22.72
N ASP A 142 -50.71 8.61 -23.12
CA ASP A 142 -52.02 8.39 -22.52
C ASP A 142 -52.92 7.62 -23.51
N ASN A 143 -52.78 6.28 -23.55
CA ASN A 143 -53.45 5.36 -24.49
C ASN A 143 -53.27 5.64 -26.00
N GLU A 144 -53.34 4.58 -26.81
CA GLU A 144 -52.97 4.57 -28.25
C GLU A 144 -53.72 5.57 -29.16
N THR A 145 -54.76 6.25 -28.67
CA THR A 145 -55.61 7.17 -29.45
C THR A 145 -55.56 8.64 -28.97
N SER A 146 -54.71 9.01 -28.01
CA SER A 146 -54.59 10.42 -27.61
C SER A 146 -53.76 11.22 -28.62
N THR A 147 -54.35 12.30 -29.13
CA THR A 147 -53.74 13.21 -30.12
C THR A 147 -53.04 14.41 -29.47
N ASP A 148 -52.84 14.38 -28.15
CA ASP A 148 -52.11 15.40 -27.39
C ASP A 148 -50.70 14.88 -27.03
N SER A 149 -49.91 14.60 -28.07
CA SER A 149 -48.56 14.05 -27.99
C SER A 149 -47.48 15.01 -27.45
N ASN A 150 -47.87 16.20 -26.96
CA ASN A 150 -46.96 17.31 -26.65
C ASN A 150 -46.73 17.54 -25.14
N LEU A 151 -47.25 16.68 -24.27
CA LEU A 151 -47.00 16.74 -22.84
C LEU A 151 -45.72 15.96 -22.49
N PHE A 152 -44.68 16.70 -22.11
CA PHE A 152 -43.41 16.14 -21.62
C PHE A 152 -43.09 16.69 -20.23
N PHE A 153 -42.70 15.81 -19.31
CA PHE A 153 -42.11 16.19 -18.04
C PHE A 153 -40.60 16.29 -18.19
N LEU A 154 -40.04 17.45 -17.85
CA LEU A 154 -38.60 17.66 -17.85
C LEU A 154 -38.10 17.52 -16.42
N GLN A 155 -37.14 16.62 -16.18
CA GLN A 155 -36.48 16.58 -14.89
C GLN A 155 -35.57 17.81 -14.76
N LYS A 156 -35.62 18.49 -13.60
CA LYS A 156 -34.65 19.56 -13.30
C LYS A 156 -33.25 18.92 -13.24
N PRO A 157 -32.27 19.38 -14.04
CA PRO A 157 -30.91 18.88 -13.94
C PRO A 157 -30.31 19.26 -12.58
N ASP A 158 -29.42 18.41 -12.10
CA ASP A 158 -28.62 18.61 -10.91
C ASP A 158 -27.12 18.73 -11.26
N GLU A 159 -26.28 18.94 -10.25
CA GLU A 159 -24.82 19.02 -10.44
C GLU A 159 -24.22 17.71 -10.99
N ASN A 160 -24.88 16.57 -10.78
CA ASN A 160 -24.43 15.26 -11.26
C ASN A 160 -24.83 14.99 -12.71
N THR A 161 -25.80 15.73 -13.24
CA THR A 161 -26.27 15.60 -14.63
C THR A 161 -25.14 15.87 -15.62
N ASN A 162 -24.26 16.83 -15.32
CA ASN A 162 -22.97 16.94 -16.01
C ASN A 162 -21.83 17.06 -14.98
N MET A 163 -21.20 15.93 -14.67
CA MET A 163 -20.06 15.87 -13.75
C MET A 163 -18.79 16.55 -14.30
N PHE A 164 -18.75 16.97 -15.57
CA PHE A 164 -17.57 17.60 -16.17
C PHE A 164 -17.59 19.13 -16.14
N THR A 165 -18.55 19.73 -15.44
CA THR A 165 -18.67 21.19 -15.28
C THR A 165 -17.51 21.81 -14.50
N THR A 166 -17.00 21.11 -13.48
CA THR A 166 -15.80 21.53 -12.74
C THR A 166 -14.69 20.49 -12.87
N PHE A 167 -13.45 20.93 -12.72
CA PHE A 167 -12.31 20.02 -12.75
C PHE A 167 -12.38 18.97 -11.62
N SER A 168 -12.85 19.35 -10.43
CA SER A 168 -12.94 18.42 -9.28
C SER A 168 -13.93 17.28 -9.54
N THR A 169 -15.10 17.61 -10.08
CA THR A 169 -16.12 16.61 -10.43
C THR A 169 -15.71 15.78 -11.65
N SER A 170 -14.98 16.37 -12.61
CA SER A 170 -14.39 15.63 -13.74
C SER A 170 -13.34 14.62 -13.27
N PHE A 171 -12.49 15.02 -12.33
CA PHE A 171 -11.51 14.11 -11.73
C PHE A 171 -12.20 12.96 -11.01
N PHE A 172 -13.25 13.24 -10.24
CA PHE A 172 -14.05 12.21 -9.58
C PHE A 172 -14.73 11.24 -10.57
N ALA A 173 -15.32 11.76 -11.66
CA ALA A 173 -15.88 10.94 -12.73
C ALA A 173 -14.81 10.06 -13.41
N THR A 174 -13.59 10.58 -13.59
CA THR A 174 -12.45 9.81 -14.12
C THR A 174 -12.00 8.71 -13.14
N CYS A 175 -12.08 8.96 -11.83
CA CYS A 175 -11.84 7.93 -10.80
C CYS A 175 -12.94 6.85 -10.81
N LEU A 176 -14.20 7.22 -11.03
CA LEU A 176 -15.29 6.23 -11.20
C LEU A 176 -15.05 5.37 -12.44
N LEU A 177 -14.62 5.98 -13.55
CA LEU A 177 -14.25 5.26 -14.77
C LEU A 177 -13.13 4.25 -14.53
N LEU A 178 -12.14 4.57 -13.69
CA LEU A 178 -11.09 3.62 -13.31
C LEU A 178 -11.65 2.36 -12.64
N THR A 179 -12.73 2.49 -11.87
CA THR A 179 -13.41 1.34 -11.24
C THR A 179 -14.35 0.60 -12.20
N GLY A 180 -14.52 1.10 -13.42
CA GLY A 180 -15.39 0.55 -14.45
C GLY A 180 -16.80 1.16 -14.47
N ASP A 181 -17.07 2.16 -13.64
CA ASP A 181 -18.35 2.88 -13.65
C ASP A 181 -18.35 3.91 -14.78
N THR A 182 -19.26 3.71 -15.74
CA THR A 182 -19.44 4.56 -16.93
C THR A 182 -20.66 5.47 -16.84
N SER A 183 -21.37 5.47 -15.71
CA SER A 183 -22.60 6.24 -15.50
C SER A 183 -22.43 7.73 -15.80
N SER A 184 -21.28 8.29 -15.42
CA SER A 184 -20.93 9.69 -15.69
C SER A 184 -20.87 10.04 -17.17
N PHE A 185 -20.78 9.08 -18.09
CA PHE A 185 -20.65 9.28 -19.55
C PHE A 185 -21.90 8.91 -20.34
N TYR A 186 -22.95 8.37 -19.69
CA TYR A 186 -24.15 7.84 -20.37
C TYR A 186 -24.92 8.91 -21.17
N ASN A 187 -24.83 10.18 -20.77
CA ASN A 187 -25.56 11.28 -21.39
C ASN A 187 -25.09 11.61 -22.82
N TRP A 188 -23.90 11.15 -23.22
CA TRP A 188 -23.39 11.37 -24.57
C TRP A 188 -23.51 10.11 -25.41
N SER A 189 -24.20 10.23 -26.55
CA SER A 189 -24.18 9.22 -27.60
C SER A 189 -22.76 9.08 -28.17
N TYR A 190 -22.27 7.84 -28.23
CA TYR A 190 -20.92 7.53 -28.73
C TYR A 190 -20.79 7.69 -30.25
N GLU A 191 -21.89 7.54 -30.99
CA GLU A 191 -21.90 7.72 -32.44
C GLU A 191 -21.71 9.21 -32.81
N ASP A 192 -22.34 10.09 -32.04
CA ASP A 192 -22.30 11.54 -32.30
C ASP A 192 -20.98 12.18 -31.86
N ASN A 193 -20.22 11.50 -30.97
CA ASN A 193 -18.98 12.03 -30.38
C ASN A 193 -17.81 11.05 -30.51
N PRO A 194 -17.23 10.89 -31.71
CA PRO A 194 -16.14 9.93 -31.94
C PRO A 194 -14.90 10.24 -31.09
N THR A 195 -14.64 11.51 -30.77
CA THR A 195 -13.54 11.92 -29.90
C THR A 195 -13.68 11.36 -28.48
N LEU A 196 -14.89 11.35 -27.93
CA LEU A 196 -15.17 10.80 -26.61
C LEU A 196 -14.93 9.29 -26.59
N MET A 197 -15.43 8.59 -27.62
CA MET A 197 -15.24 7.15 -27.77
C MET A 197 -13.75 6.78 -27.84
N ILE A 198 -12.96 7.51 -28.65
CA ILE A 198 -11.52 7.29 -28.75
C ILE A 198 -10.82 7.52 -27.40
N LEU A 199 -11.19 8.59 -26.68
CA LEU A 199 -10.61 8.91 -25.38
C LEU A 199 -10.91 7.83 -24.32
N LEU A 200 -12.13 7.29 -24.31
CA LEU A 200 -12.54 6.19 -23.42
C LEU A 200 -11.77 4.89 -23.72
N ILE A 201 -11.66 4.53 -25.00
CA ILE A 201 -10.89 3.34 -25.43
C ILE A 201 -9.42 3.50 -25.04
N LEU A 202 -8.84 4.68 -25.29
CA LEU A 202 -7.45 4.98 -24.94
C LEU A 202 -7.23 4.90 -23.43
N PHE A 203 -8.13 5.49 -22.63
CA PHE A 203 -8.08 5.41 -21.17
C PHE A 203 -8.11 3.96 -20.70
N ALA A 204 -9.09 3.18 -21.17
CA ALA A 204 -9.24 1.78 -20.80
C ALA A 204 -8.00 0.96 -21.17
N PHE A 205 -7.43 1.19 -22.36
CA PHE A 205 -6.22 0.49 -22.82
C PHE A 205 -4.98 0.83 -21.95
N ILE A 206 -4.75 2.11 -21.69
CA ILE A 206 -3.62 2.55 -20.84
C ILE A 206 -3.80 2.01 -19.42
N MET A 207 -4.99 2.10 -18.85
CA MET A 207 -5.26 1.61 -17.50
C MET A 207 -5.17 0.08 -17.42
N ALA A 208 -5.64 -0.66 -18.43
CA ALA A 208 -5.53 -2.11 -18.44
C ALA A 208 -4.07 -2.59 -18.47
N ILE A 209 -3.25 -2.03 -19.38
CA ILE A 209 -1.81 -2.32 -19.44
C ILE A 209 -1.16 -1.96 -18.11
N TYR A 210 -1.48 -0.78 -17.58
CA TYR A 210 -0.86 -0.30 -16.37
C TYR A 210 -1.20 -1.18 -15.16
N ILE A 211 -2.50 -1.39 -14.87
CA ILE A 211 -2.96 -2.21 -13.74
C ILE A 211 -2.39 -3.63 -13.84
N LEU A 212 -2.40 -4.22 -15.04
CA LEU A 212 -1.84 -5.55 -15.24
C LEU A 212 -0.32 -5.59 -14.96
N ASN A 213 0.43 -4.59 -15.44
CA ASN A 213 1.86 -4.49 -15.18
C ASN A 213 2.18 -4.26 -13.69
N VAL A 214 1.39 -3.45 -12.98
CA VAL A 214 1.48 -3.30 -11.53
C VAL A 214 1.27 -4.65 -10.85
N PHE A 215 0.20 -5.36 -11.22
CA PHE A 215 -0.15 -6.63 -10.61
C PHE A 215 0.93 -7.69 -10.83
N ILE A 216 1.45 -7.79 -12.07
CA ILE A 216 2.55 -8.72 -12.39
C ILE A 216 3.80 -8.38 -11.58
N THR A 217 4.15 -7.09 -11.46
CA THR A 217 5.33 -6.64 -10.68
C THR A 217 5.17 -6.97 -9.20
N LEU A 218 4.00 -6.67 -8.63
CA LEU A 218 3.63 -6.98 -7.25
C LEU A 218 3.69 -8.48 -6.97
N PHE A 219 3.14 -9.29 -7.89
CA PHE A 219 3.06 -10.74 -7.75
C PHE A 219 4.43 -11.41 -7.91
N SER A 220 5.23 -10.98 -8.89
CA SER A 220 6.59 -11.47 -9.09
C SER A 220 7.46 -11.20 -7.87
N GLU A 221 7.34 -10.02 -7.27
CA GLU A 221 8.07 -9.65 -6.06
C GLU A 221 7.66 -10.54 -4.88
N ALA A 222 6.36 -10.75 -4.68
CA ALA A 222 5.83 -11.60 -3.61
C ALA A 222 6.35 -13.05 -3.67
N ILE A 223 6.59 -13.57 -4.88
CA ILE A 223 7.12 -14.92 -5.10
C ILE A 223 8.64 -14.99 -4.85
N SER A 224 9.38 -13.90 -5.14
CA SER A 224 10.84 -13.89 -5.03
C SER A 224 11.37 -13.84 -3.60
N ASP A 225 10.53 -13.52 -2.61
CA ASP A 225 10.95 -13.19 -1.25
C ASP A 225 10.94 -14.40 -0.30
N HIS A 226 11.59 -15.49 -0.74
CA HIS A 226 11.77 -16.70 0.07
C HIS A 226 13.24 -16.82 0.53
N ASP A 227 13.45 -16.59 1.84
CA ASP A 227 14.29 -17.39 2.75
C ASP A 227 15.27 -16.62 3.66
N GLY A 228 15.54 -15.32 3.44
CA GLY A 228 16.49 -14.56 4.28
C GLY A 228 15.98 -13.25 4.89
N SER A 229 15.14 -12.53 4.15
CA SER A 229 14.68 -11.17 4.50
C SER A 229 13.76 -11.13 5.73
N PHE A 230 13.01 -12.20 5.96
CA PHE A 230 12.07 -12.33 7.07
C PHE A 230 12.79 -12.39 8.43
N LEU A 231 13.91 -13.12 8.51
CA LEU A 231 14.69 -13.25 9.76
C LEU A 231 15.31 -11.90 10.16
N VAL A 232 15.87 -11.17 9.19
CA VAL A 232 16.40 -9.81 9.41
C VAL A 232 15.29 -8.89 9.91
N THR A 233 14.12 -8.95 9.29
CA THR A 233 12.96 -8.12 9.69
C THR A 233 12.48 -8.47 11.09
N ARG A 234 12.42 -9.77 11.44
CA ARG A 234 12.08 -10.22 12.80
C ARG A 234 13.11 -9.74 13.83
N ALA A 235 14.40 -9.82 13.51
CA ALA A 235 15.47 -9.32 14.38
C ALA A 235 15.36 -7.81 14.62
N GLU A 236 15.06 -7.02 13.58
CA GLU A 236 14.80 -5.58 13.72
C GLU A 236 13.59 -5.28 14.62
N TYR A 237 12.49 -6.03 14.45
CA TYR A 237 11.32 -5.89 15.31
C TYR A 237 11.63 -6.25 16.76
N LEU A 238 12.38 -7.33 17.00
CA LEU A 238 12.80 -7.74 18.34
C LEU A 238 13.67 -6.67 19.01
N ALA A 239 14.66 -6.12 18.29
CA ALA A 239 15.50 -5.03 18.78
C ALA A 239 14.68 -3.77 19.12
N LYS A 240 13.68 -3.43 18.31
CA LYS A 240 12.74 -2.33 18.61
C LYS A 240 11.94 -2.59 19.90
N ILE A 241 11.46 -3.81 20.11
CA ILE A 241 10.76 -4.20 21.33
C ILE A 241 11.68 -4.05 22.54
N GLU A 242 12.90 -4.57 22.45
CA GLU A 242 13.87 -4.49 23.54
C GLU A 242 14.20 -3.03 23.91
N LEU A 243 14.43 -2.18 22.91
CA LEU A 243 14.85 -0.80 23.12
C LEU A 243 13.71 0.10 23.62
N PHE A 244 12.52 -0.04 23.03
CA PHE A 244 11.42 0.91 23.24
C PHE A 244 10.28 0.38 24.13
N TYR A 245 9.99 -0.93 24.10
CA TYR A 245 8.85 -1.50 24.82
C TYR A 245 9.23 -2.01 26.21
N LEU A 246 10.47 -2.46 26.43
CA LEU A 246 10.90 -3.01 27.71
C LEU A 246 11.45 -1.96 28.69
N LEU A 247 11.02 -2.08 29.94
CA LEU A 247 11.57 -1.31 31.07
C LEU A 247 12.99 -1.78 31.40
N PRO A 248 13.83 -0.93 32.05
CA PRO A 248 15.21 -1.29 32.40
C PRO A 248 15.32 -2.57 33.24
N HIS A 249 14.33 -2.86 34.10
CA HIS A 249 14.33 -4.07 34.90
C HIS A 249 14.00 -5.33 34.07
N GLN A 250 13.10 -5.22 33.08
CA GLN A 250 12.71 -6.35 32.22
C GLN A 250 13.85 -6.79 31.29
N ARG A 251 14.67 -5.83 30.82
CA ARG A 251 15.88 -6.12 30.03
C ARG A 251 16.96 -6.89 30.79
N ARG A 252 16.92 -6.85 32.13
CA ARG A 252 17.89 -7.54 32.99
C ARG A 252 17.37 -8.89 33.50
N TRP A 253 16.18 -9.32 33.07
CA TRP A 253 15.63 -10.61 33.44
C TRP A 253 16.29 -11.73 32.64
N LYS A 254 17.08 -12.55 33.35
CA LYS A 254 17.83 -13.68 32.78
C LYS A 254 16.94 -14.73 32.10
N GLU A 255 15.68 -14.83 32.51
CA GLU A 255 14.71 -15.76 31.91
C GLU A 255 14.28 -15.34 30.51
N TRP A 256 14.20 -14.03 30.23
CA TRP A 256 13.82 -13.49 28.92
C TRP A 256 15.03 -13.25 28.01
N PHE A 257 16.19 -12.94 28.62
CA PHE A 257 17.47 -12.74 27.94
C PHE A 257 18.52 -13.70 28.50
N PRO A 258 18.48 -14.99 28.10
CA PRO A 258 19.43 -15.98 28.57
C PRO A 258 20.83 -15.73 27.99
N GLU A 259 21.86 -16.09 28.75
CA GLU A 259 23.25 -16.00 28.31
C GLU A 259 23.58 -17.00 27.17
N VAL A 260 22.77 -18.06 27.02
CA VAL A 260 22.93 -19.11 26.01
C VAL A 260 21.58 -19.42 25.35
N ILE A 261 21.54 -19.40 24.02
CA ILE A 261 20.36 -19.74 23.21
C ILE A 261 20.62 -21.06 22.49
N TYR A 262 19.76 -22.06 22.72
CA TYR A 262 19.79 -23.32 21.99
C TYR A 262 18.90 -23.21 20.75
N TYR A 263 19.47 -23.43 19.56
CA TYR A 263 18.74 -23.44 18.30
C TYR A 263 18.73 -24.84 17.70
N HIS A 264 17.56 -25.29 17.25
CA HIS A 264 17.41 -26.53 16.50
C HIS A 264 17.42 -26.21 14.99
N ALA A 265 18.36 -26.80 14.27
CA ALA A 265 18.47 -26.64 12.82
C ALA A 265 18.22 -27.99 12.14
N ASN A 266 17.51 -27.99 11.02
CA ASN A 266 17.35 -29.18 10.18
C ASN A 266 18.69 -29.54 9.55
N VAL A 267 19.12 -30.80 9.71
CA VAL A 267 20.41 -31.30 9.24
C VAL A 267 20.56 -31.16 7.73
N ASP A 268 19.51 -31.44 6.95
CA ASP A 268 19.57 -31.43 5.48
C ASP A 268 19.62 -30.01 4.93
N GLU A 269 18.83 -29.10 5.49
CA GLU A 269 18.82 -27.68 5.14
C GLU A 269 20.14 -27.01 5.51
N THR A 270 20.65 -27.32 6.71
CA THR A 270 21.97 -26.84 7.17
C THR A 270 23.07 -27.34 6.23
N ARG A 271 23.03 -28.62 5.84
CA ARG A 271 24.01 -29.19 4.91
C ARG A 271 24.00 -28.47 3.56
N LYS A 272 22.81 -28.19 3.00
CA LYS A 272 22.64 -27.45 1.74
C LYS A 272 23.25 -26.04 1.83
N LYS A 273 22.91 -25.30 2.89
CA LYS A 273 23.38 -23.91 3.06
C LYS A 273 24.88 -23.82 3.31
N VAL A 274 25.45 -24.75 4.07
CA VAL A 274 26.91 -24.78 4.31
C VAL A 274 27.67 -25.05 3.01
N ARG A 275 27.20 -25.96 2.15
CA ARG A 275 27.80 -26.19 0.82
C ARG A 275 27.74 -24.94 -0.04
N GLU A 276 26.58 -24.28 -0.11
CA GLU A 276 26.39 -23.03 -0.85
C GLU A 276 27.35 -21.92 -0.37
N MET A 277 27.54 -21.76 0.95
CA MET A 277 28.49 -20.78 1.51
C MET A 277 29.95 -21.09 1.17
N ILE A 278 30.32 -22.36 1.10
CA ILE A 278 31.67 -22.77 0.71
C ILE A 278 31.88 -22.50 -0.79
N ASP A 279 30.91 -22.87 -1.63
CA ASP A 279 30.96 -22.63 -3.08
C ASP A 279 31.05 -21.14 -3.42
N ASN A 280 30.34 -20.29 -2.67
CA ASN A 280 30.38 -18.82 -2.81
C ASN A 280 31.62 -18.16 -2.19
N ARG A 281 32.53 -18.93 -1.56
CA ARG A 281 33.69 -18.44 -0.77
C ARG A 281 33.34 -17.50 0.40
N ASP A 282 32.09 -17.53 0.87
CA ASP A 282 31.62 -16.74 2.01
C ASP A 282 31.96 -17.42 3.35
N TRP A 283 32.44 -18.67 3.32
CA TRP A 283 32.83 -19.43 4.51
C TRP A 283 34.15 -18.95 5.11
N LYS A 284 34.11 -17.86 5.89
CA LYS A 284 35.29 -17.33 6.60
C LYS A 284 35.82 -18.32 7.64
N THR A 285 36.98 -18.93 7.43
CA THR A 285 37.56 -19.93 8.36
C THR A 285 38.13 -19.34 9.66
N ASN A 286 38.43 -18.03 9.68
CA ASN A 286 39.14 -17.38 10.78
C ASN A 286 38.35 -17.27 12.11
N GLU A 287 37.02 -17.21 12.04
CA GLU A 287 36.16 -17.06 13.23
C GLU A 287 35.61 -18.43 13.68
N PHE A 288 35.92 -18.80 14.93
CA PHE A 288 35.50 -20.05 15.59
C PHE A 288 35.86 -21.35 14.83
N PRO A 289 37.15 -21.60 14.53
CA PRO A 289 37.59 -22.71 13.69
C PRO A 289 37.19 -24.08 14.25
N GLU A 290 37.30 -24.28 15.57
CA GLU A 290 36.97 -25.56 16.22
C GLU A 290 35.49 -25.93 16.12
N MET A 291 34.59 -24.94 16.21
CA MET A 291 33.14 -25.18 16.11
C MET A 291 32.75 -25.53 14.69
N LYS A 292 33.38 -24.90 13.69
CA LYS A 292 33.14 -25.17 12.26
C LYS A 292 33.57 -26.57 11.86
N ILE A 293 34.74 -27.02 12.30
CA ILE A 293 35.21 -28.40 12.05
C ILE A 293 34.24 -29.41 12.68
N LYS A 294 33.78 -29.16 13.91
CA LYS A 294 32.76 -30.01 14.56
C LYS A 294 31.43 -30.03 13.81
N LEU A 295 31.03 -28.91 13.22
CA LEU A 295 29.80 -28.79 12.43
C LEU A 295 29.91 -29.55 11.11
N LEU A 296 30.98 -29.36 10.34
CA LEU A 296 31.22 -30.07 9.07
C LEU A 296 31.21 -31.59 9.27
N LYS A 297 31.89 -32.05 10.33
CA LYS A 297 31.91 -33.47 10.72
C LYS A 297 30.52 -34.00 11.09
N LYS A 298 29.69 -33.19 11.77
CA LYS A 298 28.29 -33.58 12.10
C LYS A 298 27.37 -33.58 10.88
N LEU A 299 27.67 -32.76 9.86
CA LEU A 299 26.89 -32.67 8.63
C LEU A 299 27.34 -33.69 7.57
N ASN A 300 28.41 -34.44 7.81
CA ASN A 300 29.09 -35.32 6.85
C ASN A 300 29.50 -34.56 5.56
N ILE A 301 30.07 -33.37 5.72
CA ILE A 301 30.69 -32.59 4.63
C ILE A 301 32.20 -32.65 4.81
N ASP A 302 32.75 -33.87 4.74
CA ASP A 302 34.19 -34.09 4.94
C ASP A 302 35.00 -33.82 3.65
N ASP A 303 34.33 -33.80 2.48
CA ASP A 303 34.93 -33.62 1.15
C ASP A 303 35.71 -32.30 0.97
N TYR A 304 35.39 -31.27 1.76
CA TYR A 304 36.07 -29.96 1.73
C TYR A 304 37.20 -29.84 2.76
N ILE A 305 37.22 -30.68 3.80
CA ILE A 305 38.31 -30.71 4.78
C ILE A 305 39.61 -31.22 4.13
N THR A 306 39.48 -32.04 3.08
CA THR A 306 40.60 -32.66 2.36
C THR A 306 41.09 -31.89 1.13
N ASN A 307 40.34 -30.89 0.63
CA ASN A 307 40.57 -30.30 -0.70
C ASN A 307 40.93 -28.80 -0.76
N GLU A 308 41.04 -28.08 0.36
CA GLU A 308 41.79 -26.81 0.38
C GLU A 308 43.26 -27.04 0.76
N PRO A 309 44.22 -26.40 0.07
CA PRO A 309 45.63 -26.61 0.35
C PRO A 309 45.93 -26.05 1.73
N VAL A 310 46.45 -26.91 2.61
CA VAL A 310 47.14 -26.60 3.88
C VAL A 310 47.09 -25.10 4.21
N ASP A 311 46.04 -24.71 4.93
CA ASP A 311 45.78 -23.33 5.33
C ASP A 311 47.07 -22.76 5.94
N GLU A 312 47.50 -21.56 5.50
CA GLU A 312 48.74 -20.89 5.94
C GLU A 312 48.79 -20.79 7.48
N PHE A 313 47.62 -20.82 8.12
CA PHE A 313 47.43 -20.90 9.56
C PHE A 313 47.94 -22.20 10.20
N THR A 314 47.69 -23.35 9.58
CA THR A 314 48.20 -24.67 10.01
C THR A 314 49.72 -24.73 9.88
N LEU A 315 50.25 -24.19 8.77
CA LEU A 315 51.69 -24.09 8.52
C LEU A 315 52.38 -23.17 9.54
N ARG A 316 51.79 -22.01 9.87
CA ARG A 316 52.32 -21.09 10.88
C ARG A 316 52.29 -21.67 12.29
N LYS A 317 51.27 -22.47 12.64
CA LYS A 317 51.19 -23.14 13.95
C LYS A 317 52.28 -24.20 14.10
N VAL A 318 52.47 -25.04 13.09
CA VAL A 318 53.53 -26.07 13.07
C VAL A 318 54.93 -25.44 13.04
N LEU A 319 55.15 -24.34 12.30
CA LEU A 319 56.41 -23.61 12.29
C LEU A 319 56.77 -22.96 13.63
N LYS A 320 55.77 -22.57 14.44
CA LYS A 320 55.98 -22.01 15.79
C LYS A 320 56.34 -23.10 16.79
N GLU A 321 55.75 -24.29 16.64
CA GLU A 321 56.05 -25.46 17.49
C GLU A 321 57.43 -26.07 17.18
N MET A 322 57.97 -25.92 15.96
CA MET A 322 59.31 -26.38 15.59
C MET A 322 60.46 -25.41 15.95
N LYS A 323 60.16 -24.19 16.41
CA LYS A 323 61.15 -23.14 16.75
C LYS A 323 61.40 -22.96 18.25
N ASN A 324 60.76 -23.76 19.10
CA ASN A 324 60.97 -23.79 20.54
C ASN A 324 61.70 -25.07 20.97
#